data_AF-A0A2K3JSZ0-F1
#
_entry.id   AF-A0A2K3JSZ0-F1
#
_cell.length_a   1.000
_cell.length_b   1.000
_cell.length_c   1.000
_cell.angle_alpha   90.00
_cell.angle_beta   90.00
_cell.angle_gamma   90.00
#
_symmetry.space_group_name_H-M   'P 1'
#
loop_
_entity.id
_entity.type
_entity.pdbx_description
1 polymer ?
#
loop_
_entity_poly.entity_id
_entity_poly.type
_entity_poly.pdbx_seq_one_letter_code
_entity_poly.pdbx_strand_id
1 'polypeptide(L)'
;GNFTVQTQEQLSQTVHRKQNLASASSCFCPSTTMADVNRSNKPEWLQQYDLIGKIGEGTYGLVFLARIKSATNRGKSIAIKKFKQSKDGDGVSPTAIREIMLLREITHENVVKLVNVHINHADMSLYLAFDYAEHDLYVS
;
A
#
# COMPACT_ATOMS: atom_id res chain seq x y z
N GLY A 1 6.41 11.48 15.53
CA GLY A 1 6.94 10.25 14.90
C GLY A 1 6.89 10.44 13.39
N ASN A 2 7.93 10.04 12.68
CA ASN A 2 8.09 10.27 11.24
C ASN A 2 7.24 9.25 10.45
N PHE A 3 6.05 9.67 10.00
CA PHE A 3 5.07 8.91 9.23
C PHE A 3 5.67 8.34 7.94
N THR A 4 6.54 9.12 7.28
CA THR A 4 7.24 8.71 6.07
C THR A 4 8.18 7.53 6.30
N VAL A 5 9.08 7.62 7.29
CA VAL A 5 10.07 6.57 7.60
C VAL A 5 9.36 5.26 7.95
N GLN A 6 8.33 5.33 8.80
CA GLN A 6 7.57 4.15 9.21
C GLN A 6 6.82 3.50 8.05
N THR A 7 6.33 4.31 7.10
CA THR A 7 5.63 3.80 5.91
C THR A 7 6.59 3.05 4.99
N GLN A 8 7.75 3.64 4.73
CA GLN A 8 8.81 3.06 3.90
C GLN A 8 9.37 1.78 4.52
N GLU A 9 9.65 1.78 5.82
CA GLU A 9 10.16 0.60 6.53
C GLU A 9 9.18 -0.56 6.50
N GLN A 10 7.89 -0.33 6.79
CA GLN A 10 6.90 -1.40 6.75
C GLN A 10 6.71 -1.96 5.33
N LEU A 11 6.71 -1.10 4.31
CA LEU A 11 6.60 -1.55 2.91
C LEU A 11 7.80 -2.41 2.54
N SER A 12 9.01 -1.95 2.86
CA SER A 12 10.24 -2.71 2.63
C SER A 12 10.19 -4.07 3.34
N GLN A 13 9.88 -4.12 4.65
CA GLN A 13 9.75 -5.38 5.40
C GLN A 13 8.68 -6.31 4.81
N THR A 14 7.56 -5.76 4.34
CA THR A 14 6.46 -6.54 3.76
C THR A 14 6.86 -7.18 2.42
N VAL A 15 7.60 -6.44 1.60
CA VAL A 15 8.13 -6.93 0.30
C VAL A 15 9.18 -8.04 0.52
N HIS A 16 10.17 -7.79 1.38
CA HIS A 16 11.22 -8.78 1.68
C HIS A 16 10.67 -10.08 2.30
N ARG A 17 9.65 -9.98 3.15
CA ARG A 17 9.00 -11.15 3.75
C ARG A 17 8.28 -12.03 2.71
N LYS A 18 7.74 -11.44 1.64
CA LYS A 18 7.04 -12.17 0.57
C LYS A 18 8.00 -12.97 -0.32
N GLN A 19 9.21 -12.46 -0.58
CA GLN A 19 10.23 -13.20 -1.34
C GLN A 19 10.67 -14.49 -0.64
N ASN A 20 10.77 -14.47 0.70
CA ASN A 20 11.06 -15.68 1.49
C ASN A 20 9.88 -16.66 1.61
N LEU A 21 8.64 -16.23 1.34
CA LEU A 21 7.47 -17.12 1.32
C LEU A 21 7.22 -17.74 -0.06
N ALA A 22 7.88 -17.27 -1.12
CA ALA A 22 7.76 -17.88 -2.46
C ALA A 22 8.34 -19.31 -2.52
N SER A 23 9.12 -19.73 -1.51
CA SER A 23 9.61 -21.10 -1.34
C SER A 23 8.79 -21.94 -0.33
N ALA A 24 7.85 -21.35 0.40
CA ALA A 24 7.03 -22.05 1.39
C ALA A 24 5.57 -22.13 0.92
N SER A 25 5.22 -23.29 0.36
CA SER A 25 3.83 -23.64 0.07
C SER A 25 2.96 -23.55 1.34
N SER A 26 1.78 -22.95 1.17
CA SER A 26 0.58 -23.06 2.02
C SER A 26 0.71 -22.68 3.50
N CYS A 27 0.54 -21.39 3.79
CA CYS A 27 -0.24 -20.93 4.95
C CYS A 27 -1.05 -19.71 4.53
N PHE A 28 -2.01 -19.96 3.63
CA PHE A 28 -3.00 -18.99 3.21
C PHE A 28 -4.07 -18.96 4.30
N CYS A 29 -3.96 -18.06 5.29
CA CYS A 29 -5.04 -17.83 6.24
C CYS A 29 -6.21 -17.16 5.50
N PRO A 30 -7.38 -17.81 5.35
CA PRO A 30 -8.52 -17.20 4.67
C PRO A 30 -9.32 -16.43 5.71
N SER A 31 -8.91 -15.21 6.06
CA SER A 31 -9.76 -14.28 6.82
C SER A 31 -9.22 -12.85 6.70
N THR A 32 -10.09 -11.92 6.29
CA THR A 32 -9.79 -10.52 5.91
C THR A 32 -9.32 -10.33 4.46
N THR A 33 -10.11 -10.84 3.52
CA THR A 33 -10.21 -10.20 2.21
C THR A 33 -10.86 -8.81 2.38
N MET A 34 -10.40 -7.79 1.65
CA MET A 34 -11.17 -6.54 1.47
C MET A 34 -12.59 -6.77 0.91
N ALA A 35 -12.91 -8.01 0.49
CA ALA A 35 -14.24 -8.43 0.09
C ALA A 35 -15.28 -8.43 1.23
N ASP A 36 -14.87 -8.41 2.50
CA ASP A 36 -15.79 -8.24 3.65
C ASP A 36 -16.12 -6.76 3.93
N VAL A 37 -15.44 -5.82 3.25
CA VAL A 37 -15.83 -4.40 3.28
C VAL A 37 -16.93 -4.20 2.25
N ASN A 38 -18.17 -4.25 2.73
CA ASN A 38 -19.42 -3.76 2.13
C ASN A 38 -19.40 -3.60 0.59
N ARG A 39 -20.00 -4.55 -0.14
CA ARG A 39 -20.03 -4.64 -1.61
C ARG A 39 -20.62 -3.40 -2.33
N SER A 40 -21.14 -2.41 -1.63
CA SER A 40 -21.91 -1.32 -2.22
C SER A 40 -21.19 0.04 -2.36
N ASN A 41 -19.94 0.20 -1.92
CA ASN A 41 -19.20 1.49 -2.01
C ASN A 41 -17.68 1.32 -2.23
N LYS A 42 -17.26 0.63 -3.30
CA LYS A 42 -15.85 0.68 -3.70
C LYS A 42 -15.56 2.04 -4.34
N PRO A 43 -14.61 2.83 -3.84
CA PRO A 43 -14.30 4.11 -4.47
C PRO A 43 -13.83 3.91 -5.92
N GLU A 44 -14.24 4.83 -6.79
CA GLU A 44 -14.03 4.72 -8.25
C GLU A 44 -12.57 4.51 -8.64
N TRP A 45 -11.64 5.15 -7.92
CA TRP A 45 -10.21 5.02 -8.17
C TRP A 45 -9.71 3.57 -8.06
N LEU A 46 -10.35 2.71 -7.24
CA LEU A 46 -9.98 1.29 -7.14
C LEU A 46 -10.23 0.52 -8.44
N GLN A 47 -11.11 1.00 -9.31
CA GLN A 47 -11.40 0.35 -10.59
C GLN A 47 -10.16 0.29 -11.49
N GLN A 48 -9.22 1.23 -11.33
CA GLN A 48 -7.94 1.30 -12.05
C GLN A 48 -6.97 0.16 -11.66
N TYR A 49 -7.28 -0.59 -10.61
CA TYR A 49 -6.42 -1.62 -10.04
C TYR A 49 -7.13 -2.98 -9.96
N ASP A 50 -6.37 -4.04 -10.19
CA ASP A 50 -6.75 -5.43 -9.97
C ASP A 50 -6.16 -5.88 -8.63
N LEU A 51 -6.97 -5.89 -7.57
CA LEU A 51 -6.50 -6.25 -6.22
C LEU A 51 -6.21 -7.75 -6.14
N ILE A 52 -4.96 -8.11 -5.86
CA ILE A 52 -4.53 -9.50 -5.71
C ILE A 52 -4.81 -10.00 -4.28
N GLY A 53 -4.47 -9.21 -3.27
CA GLY A 53 -4.70 -9.60 -1.88
C GLY A 53 -3.87 -8.83 -0.87
N LYS A 54 -4.14 -9.09 0.41
CA LYS A 54 -3.38 -8.51 1.53
C LYS A 54 -1.99 -9.13 1.59
N ILE A 55 -0.97 -8.29 1.74
CA ILE A 55 0.43 -8.71 1.84
C ILE A 55 1.08 -8.36 3.18
N GLY A 56 0.52 -7.40 3.91
CA GLY A 56 1.03 -7.02 5.23
C GLY A 56 -0.03 -6.37 6.09
N GLU A 57 0.18 -6.42 7.40
CA GLU A 57 -0.58 -5.71 8.42
C GLU A 57 0.40 -5.19 9.46
N GLY A 58 0.13 -3.99 9.97
CA GLY A 58 0.87 -3.44 11.09
C GLY A 58 0.01 -2.49 11.91
N THR A 59 0.64 -1.87 12.89
CA THR A 59 0.00 -0.89 13.80
C THR A 59 -0.74 0.19 13.02
N TYR A 60 -0.17 0.66 11.91
CA TYR A 60 -0.64 1.80 11.14
C TYR A 60 -1.62 1.47 10.02
N GLY A 61 -1.86 0.20 9.69
CA GLY A 61 -2.71 -0.14 8.56
C GLY A 61 -2.46 -1.48 7.91
N LEU A 62 -3.04 -1.61 6.72
CA LEU A 62 -3.03 -2.80 5.89
C LEU A 62 -2.31 -2.49 4.57
N VAL A 63 -1.55 -3.44 4.07
CA VAL A 63 -0.86 -3.35 2.77
C VAL A 63 -1.43 -4.42 1.85
N PHE A 64 -1.83 -4.01 0.65
CA PHE A 64 -2.39 -4.88 -0.39
C PHE A 64 -1.51 -4.85 -1.63
N LEU A 65 -1.37 -6.00 -2.28
CA LEU A 65 -0.80 -6.10 -3.61
C LEU A 65 -1.93 -5.94 -4.63
N ALA A 66 -1.68 -5.15 -5.66
CA ALA A 66 -2.58 -4.98 -6.80
C ALA A 66 -1.79 -4.84 -8.10
N ARG A 67 -2.45 -5.02 -9.25
CA ARG A 67 -1.89 -4.72 -10.58
C ARG A 67 -2.61 -3.55 -11.21
N ILE A 68 -1.87 -2.71 -11.93
CA ILE A 68 -2.44 -1.60 -12.69
C ILE A 68 -3.20 -2.16 -13.91
N LYS A 69 -4.45 -1.72 -14.11
CA LYS A 69 -5.28 -2.06 -15.28
C LYS A 69 -5.10 -1.12 -16.47
N SER A 70 -4.58 0.08 -16.23
CA SER A 70 -4.36 1.08 -17.29
C SER A 70 -3.51 0.51 -18.43
N ALA A 71 -3.90 0.80 -19.68
CA ALA A 71 -3.22 0.30 -20.87
C ALA A 71 -1.72 0.68 -20.91
N THR A 72 -1.36 1.86 -20.40
CA THR A 72 0.02 2.38 -20.40
C THR A 72 0.95 1.65 -19.44
N ASN A 73 0.42 1.01 -18.38
CA ASN A 73 1.20 0.34 -17.33
C ASN A 73 0.62 -1.04 -16.98
N ARG A 74 0.00 -1.69 -17.97
CA ARG A 74 -0.81 -2.89 -17.75
C ARG A 74 0.04 -4.00 -17.12
N GLY A 75 -0.44 -4.55 -16.00
CA GLY A 75 0.21 -5.67 -15.32
C GLY A 75 1.33 -5.27 -14.34
N LYS A 76 1.72 -3.99 -14.27
CA LYS A 76 2.68 -3.52 -13.25
C LYS A 76 2.10 -3.71 -11.85
N SER A 77 2.86 -4.35 -10.97
CA SER A 77 2.51 -4.57 -9.57
C SER A 77 2.69 -3.29 -8.76
N ILE A 78 1.77 -3.04 -7.84
CA ILE A 78 1.81 -1.93 -6.88
C ILE A 78 1.42 -2.40 -5.47
N ALA A 79 1.97 -1.74 -4.46
CA ALA A 79 1.57 -1.89 -3.08
C ALA A 79 0.64 -0.75 -2.68
N ILE A 80 -0.59 -1.06 -2.28
CA ILE A 80 -1.57 -0.11 -1.76
C ILE A 80 -1.58 -0.20 -0.24
N LYS A 81 -1.16 0.86 0.45
CA LYS A 81 -1.24 0.95 1.90
C LYS A 81 -2.49 1.72 2.32
N LYS A 82 -3.42 1.04 2.99
CA LYS A 82 -4.59 1.63 3.67
C LYS A 82 -4.22 1.96 5.11
N PHE A 83 -4.36 3.22 5.50
CA PHE A 83 -4.13 3.64 6.87
C PHE A 83 -5.36 3.35 7.74
N LYS A 84 -5.14 3.03 9.02
CA LYS A 84 -6.23 2.97 10.00
C LYS A 84 -6.76 4.38 10.23
N GLN A 85 -8.08 4.52 10.30
CA GLN A 85 -8.71 5.76 10.73
C GLN A 85 -8.33 6.04 12.19
N SER A 86 -8.11 7.31 12.54
CA SER A 86 -7.92 7.70 13.94
C SER A 86 -9.22 7.44 14.71
N LYS A 87 -9.10 7.14 16.01
CA LYS A 87 -10.28 6.92 16.86
C LYS A 87 -11.10 8.21 17.05
N ASP A 88 -10.46 9.35 16.85
CA ASP A 88 -11.03 10.67 17.11
C ASP A 88 -11.83 11.21 15.92
N GLY A 89 -11.89 10.46 14.79
CA GLY A 89 -12.55 10.91 13.57
C GLY A 89 -11.78 12.00 12.82
N ASP A 90 -10.73 12.54 13.43
CA ASP A 90 -9.77 13.42 12.76
C ASP A 90 -9.10 12.64 11.63
N GLY A 91 -9.16 13.20 10.42
CA GLY A 91 -8.55 12.64 9.23
C GLY A 91 -7.02 12.58 9.33
N VAL A 92 -6.35 12.68 8.18
CA VAL A 92 -4.89 12.67 8.14
C VAL A 92 -4.34 13.94 8.81
N SER A 93 -3.42 13.81 9.75
CA SER A 93 -2.83 14.97 10.43
C SER A 93 -2.07 15.88 9.44
N PRO A 94 -2.05 17.22 9.64
CA PRO A 94 -1.32 18.13 8.77
C PRO A 94 0.17 17.78 8.63
N THR A 95 0.77 17.26 9.70
CA THR A 95 2.14 16.75 9.70
C THR A 95 2.30 15.58 8.74
N ALA A 96 1.40 14.60 8.77
CA ALA A 96 1.43 13.46 7.85
C ALA A 96 1.20 13.90 6.39
N ILE A 97 0.34 14.89 6.14
CA ILE A 97 0.15 15.47 4.80
C ILE A 97 1.46 16.05 4.27
N ARG A 98 2.15 16.87 5.08
CA ARG A 98 3.44 17.45 4.70
C ARG A 98 4.47 16.37 4.40
N GLU A 99 4.50 15.33 5.20
CA GLU A 99 5.40 14.18 5.01
C GLU A 99 5.07 13.39 3.73
N ILE A 100 3.80 13.21 3.38
CA ILE A 100 3.36 12.60 2.11
C ILE A 100 3.77 13.46 0.90
N MET A 101 3.70 14.79 1.02
CA MET A 101 4.14 15.69 -0.05
C MET A 101 5.65 15.54 -0.31
N LEU A 102 6.46 15.49 0.75
CA LEU A 102 7.89 15.23 0.63
C LEU A 102 8.18 13.87 -0.01
N LEU A 103 7.41 12.84 0.37
CA LEU A 103 7.49 11.50 -0.24
C LEU A 103 7.25 11.49 -1.75
N ARG A 104 6.44 12.42 -2.30
CA ARG A 104 6.20 12.51 -3.74
C ARG A 104 7.41 13.02 -4.51
N GLU A 105 8.27 13.81 -3.87
CA GLU A 105 9.43 14.43 -4.50
C GLU A 105 10.67 13.54 -4.41
N ILE A 106 10.69 12.59 -3.46
CA ILE A 106 11.82 11.67 -3.27
C ILE A 106 11.78 10.54 -4.32
N THR A 107 12.80 10.51 -5.16
CA THR A 107 13.08 9.38 -6.06
C THR A 107 14.50 8.89 -5.78
N HIS A 108 14.62 7.70 -5.19
CA HIS A 108 15.90 7.09 -4.86
C HIS A 108 15.78 5.57 -5.00
N GLU A 109 16.85 4.89 -5.41
CA GLU A 109 16.85 3.45 -5.66
C GLU A 109 16.40 2.62 -4.45
N ASN A 110 16.81 3.05 -3.25
CA ASN A 110 16.43 2.41 -1.98
C ASN A 110 15.10 2.92 -1.37
N VAL A 111 14.30 3.69 -2.12
CA VAL A 111 13.04 4.25 -1.64
C VAL A 111 11.91 3.82 -2.58
N VAL A 112 10.89 3.14 -2.05
CA VAL A 112 9.74 2.78 -2.86
C VAL A 112 9.00 4.04 -3.28
N LYS A 113 8.89 4.21 -4.61
CA LYS A 113 8.31 5.39 -5.24
C LYS A 113 6.81 5.45 -4.97
N LEU A 114 6.35 6.59 -4.46
CA LEU A 114 4.94 6.89 -4.32
C LEU A 114 4.34 7.19 -5.71
N VAL A 115 3.45 6.33 -6.19
CA VAL A 115 2.79 6.42 -7.49
C VAL A 115 1.55 7.28 -7.41
N ASN A 116 0.73 7.07 -6.36
CA ASN A 116 -0.51 7.82 -6.22
C ASN A 116 -0.97 7.95 -4.77
N VAL A 117 -1.80 8.96 -4.52
CA VAL A 117 -2.42 9.24 -3.22
C VAL A 117 -3.91 9.29 -3.44
N HIS A 118 -4.66 8.45 -2.73
CA HIS A 118 -6.12 8.42 -2.81
C HIS A 118 -6.72 8.71 -1.44
N ILE A 119 -7.66 9.64 -1.40
CA ILE A 119 -8.42 9.98 -0.19
C ILE A 119 -9.88 9.66 -0.50
N ASN A 120 -10.48 8.79 0.30
CA ASN A 120 -11.91 8.56 0.23
C ASN A 120 -12.62 9.58 1.12
N HIS A 121 -13.32 10.54 0.53
CA HIS A 121 -13.99 11.61 1.28
C HIS A 121 -15.17 11.12 2.13
N ALA A 122 -15.78 9.99 1.78
CA ALA A 122 -16.94 9.47 2.51
C ALA A 122 -16.58 8.98 3.93
N ASP A 123 -15.38 8.43 4.11
CA ASP A 123 -14.92 7.86 5.38
C ASP A 123 -13.55 8.42 5.81
N MET A 124 -13.06 9.45 5.12
CA MET A 124 -11.75 10.07 5.30
C MET A 124 -10.57 9.07 5.26
N SER A 125 -10.73 7.92 4.61
CA SER A 125 -9.67 6.91 4.51
C SER A 125 -8.56 7.34 3.56
N LEU A 126 -7.32 7.23 4.02
CA LEU A 126 -6.11 7.48 3.22
C LEU A 126 -5.55 6.17 2.65
N TYR A 127 -5.23 6.21 1.37
CA TYR A 127 -4.54 5.15 0.65
C TYR A 127 -3.33 5.72 -0.10
N LEU A 128 -2.19 5.06 0.05
CA LEU A 128 -0.97 5.39 -0.68
C LEU A 128 -0.59 4.21 -1.58
N ALA A 129 -0.45 4.47 -2.88
CA ALA A 129 -0.06 3.47 -3.87
C ALA A 129 1.42 3.65 -4.22
N PHE A 130 2.21 2.60 -4.04
CA PHE A 130 3.65 2.58 -4.28
C PHE A 130 4.00 1.60 -5.38
N ASP A 131 5.10 1.85 -6.08
CA ASP A 131 5.68 0.86 -6.97
C ASP A 131 6.09 -0.37 -6.14
N TYR A 132 5.60 -1.54 -6.56
CA TYR A 132 6.03 -2.80 -5.99
C TYR A 132 7.19 -3.30 -6.84
N ALA A 133 8.40 -2.93 -6.44
CA ALA A 133 9.60 -3.57 -6.93
C ALA A 133 9.81 -4.84 -6.11
N GLU A 134 9.79 -6.00 -6.75
CA GLU A 134 10.54 -7.15 -6.24
C GLU A 134 12.00 -6.71 -6.35
N HIS A 135 12.55 -6.10 -5.30
CA HIS A 135 13.97 -5.85 -5.28
C HIS A 135 14.64 -7.22 -5.32
N ASP A 136 15.16 -7.60 -6.47
CA ASP A 136 16.28 -8.51 -6.54
C ASP A 136 17.41 -7.84 -5.76
N LEU A 137 17.51 -8.19 -4.48
CA LEU A 137 18.75 -8.10 -3.75
C LEU A 137 19.69 -9.19 -4.28
N TYR A 138 20.09 -9.08 -5.54
CA TYR A 138 21.35 -9.66 -5.99
C TYR A 138 22.36 -8.53 -6.05
N VAL A 139 22.99 -8.29 -4.90
CA VAL A 139 24.32 -7.69 -4.92
C VAL A 139 25.22 -8.73 -5.61
N SER A 140 25.59 -8.46 -6.86
CA SER A 140 26.67 -9.14 -7.58
C SER A 140 28.02 -8.80 -6.97
#